data_AF-A0A969TDF5-F1
#
_entry.id   AF-A0A969TDF5-F1
#
_cell.length_a   1.000
_cell.length_b   1.000
_cell.length_c   1.000
_cell.angle_alpha   90.00
_cell.angle_beta   90.00
_cell.angle_gamma   90.00
#
_symmetry.space_group_name_H-M   'P 1'
#
loop_
_entity.id
_entity.type
_entity.pdbx_description
1 polymer ?
#
loop_
_entity_poly.entity_id
_entity_poly.type
_entity_poly.pdbx_seq_one_letter_code
_entity_poly.pdbx_strand_id
1 'polypeptide(L)' 'MLKLLDERRIVPTQLSLTDEEYRRSLLKISVAPLNSYELLLSIHQRLCFSQAEADRALFEECEQAYQKIKNQS' A
#
# COMPACT_ATOMS: atom_id res chain seq x y z
N MET A 1 1.25 3.94 5.27
CA MET A 1 0.89 3.55 3.89
C MET A 1 -0.21 4.44 3.31
N LEU A 2 -1.47 4.34 3.76
CA LEU A 2 -2.59 5.15 3.23
C LEU A 2 -2.32 6.65 3.31
N LYS A 3 -1.68 7.11 4.39
CA LYS A 3 -1.19 8.49 4.52
C LYS A 3 -0.19 8.89 3.42
N LEU A 4 0.71 8.01 3.00
CA LEU A 4 1.69 8.30 1.94
C LEU A 4 1.01 8.38 0.56
N LEU A 5 -0.04 7.59 0.34
CA LEU A 5 -0.87 7.66 -0.86
C LEU A 5 -1.65 8.98 -0.94
N ASP A 6 -2.20 9.42 0.20
CA ASP A 6 -2.89 10.70 0.34
C ASP A 6 -1.94 11.90 0.16
N GLU A 7 -0.80 11.88 0.84
CA GLU A 7 0.25 12.91 0.73
C GLU A 7 0.74 13.06 -0.72
N ARG A 8 0.75 11.97 -1.49
CA ARG A 8 1.12 11.97 -2.91
C ARG A 8 -0.05 12.22 -3.87
N ARG A 9 -1.26 12.47 -3.34
CA ARG A 9 -2.51 12.64 -4.11
C ARG A 9 -2.80 11.50 -5.09
N ILE A 10 -2.30 10.31 -4.78
CA ILE A 10 -2.49 9.12 -5.61
C ILE A 10 -3.89 8.57 -5.40
N VAL A 11 -4.34 8.45 -4.16
CA VAL A 11 -5.75 8.19 -3.83
C VAL A 11 -6.06 9.09 -2.64
N PRO A 12 -7.04 10.00 -2.73
CA PRO A 12 -7.42 10.81 -1.57
C PRO A 12 -7.90 9.87 -0.46
N THR A 13 -7.37 10.03 0.75
CA THR A 13 -7.80 9.28 1.92
C THR A 13 -9.24 9.62 2.28
N GLN A 14 -10.17 8.91 1.65
CA GLN A 14 -11.51 8.77 2.17
C GLN A 14 -11.46 7.69 3.24
N LEU A 15 -11.77 8.08 4.47
CA LEU A 15 -11.85 7.20 5.66
C LEU A 15 -12.82 6.02 5.48
N SER A 16 -13.62 5.99 4.42
CA SER A 16 -14.62 4.96 4.11
C SER A 16 -14.19 3.91 3.10
N LEU A 17 -13.03 4.06 2.42
CA LEU A 17 -12.63 3.08 1.41
C LEU A 17 -12.11 1.81 2.08
N THR A 18 -12.71 0.69 1.72
CA THR A 18 -12.18 -0.64 2.00
C THR A 18 -10.90 -0.86 1.19
N ASP A 19 -10.06 -1.79 1.63
CA ASP A 19 -8.81 -2.11 0.93
C ASP A 19 -9.06 -2.58 -0.53
N GLU A 20 -10.17 -3.27 -0.79
CA GLU A 20 -10.59 -3.64 -2.15
C GLU A 20 -10.86 -2.41 -3.02
N GLU A 21 -11.52 -1.39 -2.48
CA GLU A 21 -11.81 -0.15 -3.20
C GLU A 21 -10.55 0.69 -3.43
N TYR A 22 -9.60 0.65 -2.47
CA TYR A 22 -8.26 1.20 -2.65
C TYR A 22 -7.51 0.51 -3.79
N ARG A 23 -7.52 -0.83 -3.86
CA ARG A 23 -6.88 -1.58 -4.94
C ARG A 23 -7.48 -1.20 -6.30
N ARG A 24 -8.80 -1.15 -6.39
CA ARG A 24 -9.51 -0.75 -7.62
C ARG A 24 -9.17 0.69 -8.03
N SER A 25 -8.94 1.57 -7.06
CA SER A 25 -8.53 2.95 -7.33
C SER A 25 -7.09 3.00 -7.86
N LEU A 26 -6.17 2.23 -7.29
CA LEU A 26 -4.80 2.10 -7.80
C LEU A 26 -4.77 1.60 -9.25
N LEU A 27 -5.61 0.63 -9.62
CA LEU A 27 -5.71 0.13 -11.00
C LEU A 27 -6.21 1.17 -12.00
N LYS A 28 -6.95 2.18 -11.54
CA LYS A 28 -7.50 3.25 -12.39
C LYS A 28 -6.53 4.42 -12.59
N ILE A 29 -5.44 4.45 -11.82
CA ILE A 29 -4.51 5.58 -11.80
C ILE A 29 -3.17 5.03 -12.27
N SER A 30 -2.55 5.71 -13.24
CA SER A 30 -1.27 5.27 -13.82
C SER A 30 -0.11 5.54 -12.84
N VAL A 31 -0.09 4.83 -11.71
CA VAL A 31 0.95 4.94 -10.69
C VAL A 31 2.03 3.89 -10.89
N ALA A 32 3.28 4.32 -10.76
CA ALA A 32 4.45 3.45 -10.80
C ALA A 32 5.27 3.60 -9.51
N PRO A 33 5.75 2.49 -8.92
CA PRO A 33 5.55 1.10 -9.34
C PRO A 33 4.29 0.50 -8.68
N LEU A 34 3.26 0.16 -9.49
CA LEU A 34 1.97 -0.36 -9.02
C LEU A 34 2.12 -1.56 -8.05
N ASN A 35 3.02 -2.50 -8.36
CA ASN A 35 3.26 -3.69 -7.54
C ASN A 35 3.66 -3.39 -6.10
N SER A 36 4.34 -2.27 -5.85
CA SER A 36 4.81 -1.91 -4.52
C SER A 36 3.65 -1.35 -3.69
N TYR A 37 2.70 -0.67 -4.33
CA TYR A 37 1.47 -0.24 -3.70
C TYR A 37 0.53 -1.41 -3.39
N GLU A 38 0.39 -2.37 -4.31
CA GLU A 38 -0.39 -3.60 -4.09
C GLU A 38 0.20 -4.46 -2.97
N LEU A 39 1.52 -4.60 -2.92
CA LEU A 39 2.20 -5.34 -1.85
C LEU A 39 1.90 -4.71 -0.48
N LEU A 40 2.09 -3.40 -0.33
CA LEU A 40 1.82 -2.72 0.93
C LEU A 40 0.35 -2.87 1.38
N LEU A 41 -0.59 -2.82 0.43
CA LEU A 41 -2.01 -3.03 0.71
C LEU A 41 -2.30 -4.46 1.17
N SER A 42 -1.70 -5.46 0.52
CA SER A 42 -1.85 -6.86 0.93
C SER A 42 -1.29 -7.14 2.33
N ILE A 43 -0.16 -6.50 2.67
CA ILE A 43 0.44 -6.60 4.00
C ILE A 43 -0.47 -5.94 5.05
N HIS A 44 -1.04 -4.77 4.75
CA HIS A 44 -2.02 -4.11 5.63
C HIS A 44 -3.22 -5.03 5.90
N GLN A 45 -3.81 -5.61 4.85
CA GLN A 45 -4.93 -6.54 4.98
C GLN A 45 -4.58 -7.73 5.88
N ARG A 46 -3.42 -8.34 5.66
CA ARG A 46 -2.94 -9.48 6.43
C ARG A 46 -2.76 -9.12 7.91
N LEU A 47 -2.17 -7.97 8.23
CA LEU A 47 -1.97 -7.54 9.63
C LEU A 47 -3.27 -7.13 10.33
N CYS A 48 -4.21 -6.50 9.62
CA CYS A 48 -5.43 -5.97 10.23
C CYS A 48 -6.59 -6.96 10.28
N PHE A 49 -6.65 -7.93 9.36
CA PHE A 49 -7.81 -8.80 9.19
C PHE A 49 -7.48 -10.30 9.21
N SER A 50 -6.27 -10.68 9.64
CA SER A 50 -5.91 -12.08 9.88
C SER A 50 -5.25 -12.25 11.25
N GLN A 51 -4.87 -13.49 11.59
CA GLN A 51 -4.07 -13.80 12.79
C GLN A 51 -2.55 -13.71 12.53
N ALA A 52 -2.13 -13.20 11.37
CA ALA A 52 -0.72 -13.08 11.04
C ALA A 52 -0.04 -12.02 11.92
N GLU A 53 1.09 -12.39 12.51
CA GLU A 53 1.94 -11.46 13.25
C GLU A 53 2.90 -10.71 12.30
N ALA A 54 3.31 -9.52 12.72
CA ALA A 54 4.38 -8.80 12.06
C ALA A 54 5.72 -9.44 12.44
N ASP A 55 6.40 -10.03 11.46
CA ASP A 55 7.74 -10.56 11.60
C ASP A 55 8.77 -9.70 10.85
N ARG A 56 10.05 -10.06 11.02
CA ARG A 56 11.15 -9.33 10.40
C ARG A 56 11.10 -9.38 8.87
N ALA A 57 10.69 -10.50 8.28
CA ALA A 57 10.63 -10.65 6.83
C ALA A 57 9.56 -9.71 6.24
N LEU A 58 8.39 -9.65 6.87
CA LEU A 58 7.29 -8.76 6.49
C LEU A 58 7.68 -7.28 6.64
N PHE A 59 8.45 -6.94 7.67
CA PHE A 59 9.00 -5.58 7.83
C PHE A 59 9.98 -5.24 6.68
N GLU A 60 10.91 -6.14 6.36
CA GLU A 60 11.88 -5.94 5.28
C GLU A 60 11.18 -5.83 3.91
N GLU A 61 10.14 -6.63 3.64
CA GLU A 61 9.31 -6.52 2.45
C GLU A 61 8.60 -5.17 2.35
N CYS A 62 8.04 -4.68 3.46
CA CYS A 62 7.43 -3.35 3.51
C CYS A 62 8.46 -2.26 3.19
N GLU A 63 9.63 -2.31 3.82
CA GLU A 63 10.69 -1.31 3.62
C GLU A 63 11.13 -1.27 2.16
N GLN A 64 11.37 -2.42 1.54
CA GLN A 64 11.74 -2.50 0.13
C GLN A 64 10.67 -1.90 -0.80
N ALA A 65 9.39 -2.14 -0.51
CA ALA A 65 8.29 -1.55 -1.28
C ALA A 65 8.27 -0.01 -1.16
N TYR A 66 8.47 0.53 0.05
CA TYR A 66 8.59 1.97 0.24
C TYR A 66 9.79 2.56 -0.51
N GLN A 67 10.94 1.89 -0.52
CA GLN A 67 12.11 2.37 -1.27
C GLN A 67 11.86 2.41 -2.78
N LYS A 68 11.20 1.39 -3.34
CA LYS A 68 10.81 1.37 -4.77
C LYS A 68 9.87 2.53 -5.11
N ILE A 69 8.90 2.80 -4.25
CA ILE A 69 7.98 3.93 -4.39
C ILE A 69 8.70 5.27 -4.29
N LYS A 70 9.69 5.39 -3.40
CA LYS A 70 10.49 6.62 -3.25
C LYS A 70 11.39 6.88 -4.46
N ASN A 71 11.99 5.83 -5.03
CA ASN A 71 12.98 5.95 -6.10
C ASN A 71 12.37 6.11 -7.51
N GLN A 72 11.04 6.05 -7.65
CA GLN A 72 10.33 6.30 -8.91
C GLN A 72 9.51 7.60 -8.94
N SER A 73 9.61 8.44 -7.90
CA SER A 73 8.90 9.72 -7.79
C SER A 73 9.81 10.92 -7.97
#